data_AF-A0A2V3JQ07-F1
#
_entry.id   AF-A0A2V3JQ07-F1
#
_cell.length_a   1.000
_cell.length_b   1.000
_cell.length_c   1.000
_cell.angle_alpha   90.00
_cell.angle_beta   90.00
_cell.angle_gamma   90.00
#
_symmetry.space_group_name_H-M   'P 1'
#
loop_
_entity.id
_entity.type
_entity.pdbx_description
1 polymer ?
#
loop_
_entity_poly.entity_id
_entity_poly.type
_entity_poly.pdbx_seq_one_letter_code
_entity_poly.pdbx_strand_id
1 'polypeptide(L)'
;MISGEFPVYNVALHHWRDSTPTDWVADQTPDCTIEVKDNTAGLDVGAACYKYSTDGGSSWSGWRSASCTGSDGTTSYRTITAGSVPFNQDSGTQNMIKFKIDDVATNTGESGEYVVRVDAADPPASVISSPTQPGGGVDAIEVVKYDQCV
;
A
#
# COMPACT_ATOMS: atom_id res chain seq x y z
N MET A 1 -30.37 -30.82 25.44
CA MET A 1 -29.56 -29.84 26.19
C MET A 1 -28.47 -29.38 25.24
N ILE A 2 -28.58 -28.15 24.75
CA ILE A 2 -27.58 -27.56 23.86
C ILE A 2 -26.55 -26.90 24.78
N SER A 3 -25.40 -27.54 24.95
CA SER A 3 -24.23 -26.91 25.57
C SER A 3 -23.72 -25.88 24.57
N GLY A 4 -24.16 -24.64 24.73
CA GLY A 4 -23.59 -23.51 24.03
C GLY A 4 -22.15 -23.35 24.47
N GLU A 5 -21.22 -23.78 23.62
CA GLU A 5 -19.89 -23.18 23.58
C GLU A 5 -20.11 -21.71 23.19
N PHE A 6 -20.05 -20.83 24.18
CA PHE A 6 -19.83 -19.42 23.91
C PHE A 6 -18.40 -19.32 23.36
N PRO A 7 -18.19 -18.89 22.09
CA PRO A 7 -16.84 -18.63 21.64
C PRO A 7 -16.24 -17.55 22.54
N VAL A 8 -15.05 -17.87 23.04
CA VAL A 8 -14.14 -17.04 23.81
C VAL A 8 -14.21 -15.60 23.31
N TYR A 9 -14.32 -14.61 24.21
CA TYR A 9 -14.16 -13.19 23.87
C TYR A 9 -12.71 -12.94 23.43
N ASN A 10 -12.35 -13.41 22.24
CA ASN A 10 -11.08 -13.14 21.58
C ASN A 10 -11.21 -11.79 20.88
N VAL A 11 -11.34 -10.72 21.67
CA VAL A 11 -11.39 -9.36 21.16
C VAL A 11 -10.12 -8.65 21.64
N ALA A 12 -8.99 -9.04 21.07
CA ALA A 12 -7.82 -8.17 21.11
C ALA A 12 -8.19 -6.93 20.29
N LEU A 13 -8.60 -5.88 20.98
CA LEU A 13 -9.16 -4.66 20.43
C LEU A 13 -8.00 -3.81 19.87
N HIS A 14 -7.26 -4.41 18.93
CA HIS A 14 -6.26 -3.76 18.12
C HIS A 14 -6.98 -2.74 17.25
N HIS A 15 -6.68 -1.47 17.48
CA HIS A 15 -7.27 -0.38 16.71
C HIS A 15 -6.30 0.07 15.63
N TRP A 16 -6.73 -0.09 14.37
CA TRP A 16 -5.93 0.17 13.16
C TRP A 16 -6.37 1.46 12.48
N ARG A 17 -5.43 2.24 11.94
CA ARG A 17 -5.74 3.46 11.16
C ARG A 17 -4.57 3.92 10.28
N ASP A 18 -4.83 4.92 9.46
CA ASP A 18 -3.82 5.71 8.74
C ASP A 18 -2.85 4.86 7.90
N SER A 19 -3.41 3.94 7.09
CA SER A 19 -2.61 3.14 6.18
C SER A 19 -2.07 3.98 5.02
N THR A 20 -0.82 3.72 4.63
CA THR A 20 -0.15 4.35 3.49
C THR A 20 0.43 3.30 2.54
N PRO A 21 0.56 3.61 1.24
CA PRO A 21 0.16 4.86 0.58
C PRO A 21 -1.36 5.02 0.42
N THR A 22 -1.85 6.26 0.51
CA THR A 22 -3.28 6.57 0.29
C THR A 22 -3.60 6.91 -1.15
N ASP A 23 -2.59 7.26 -1.97
CA ASP A 23 -2.71 7.57 -3.39
C ASP A 23 -1.74 6.75 -4.25
N TRP A 24 -1.75 6.99 -5.56
CA TRP A 24 -0.84 6.35 -6.52
C TRP A 24 0.62 6.58 -6.16
N VAL A 25 1.43 5.52 -6.25
CA VAL A 25 2.89 5.57 -6.12
C VAL A 25 3.56 5.10 -7.41
N ALA A 26 4.69 5.72 -7.75
CA ALA A 26 5.50 5.40 -8.93
C ALA A 26 6.62 4.38 -8.64
N ASP A 27 6.41 3.53 -7.63
CA ASP A 27 7.35 2.49 -7.19
C ASP A 27 6.57 1.17 -7.07
N GLN A 28 7.01 0.14 -7.78
CA GLN A 28 6.40 -1.20 -7.75
C GLN A 28 6.79 -2.01 -6.51
N THR A 29 7.67 -1.47 -5.68
CA THR A 29 8.10 -2.02 -4.39
C THR A 29 7.93 -1.00 -3.26
N PRO A 30 6.75 -0.41 -3.05
CA PRO A 30 6.61 0.71 -2.13
C PRO A 30 6.72 0.27 -0.67
N ASP A 31 7.17 1.18 0.18
CA ASP A 31 7.00 1.06 1.63
C ASP A 31 5.53 1.28 1.98
N CYS A 32 4.96 0.36 2.75
CA CYS A 32 3.58 0.46 3.22
C CYS A 32 3.56 0.57 4.75
N THR A 33 2.76 1.48 5.29
CA THR A 33 2.66 1.68 6.74
C THR A 33 1.22 1.61 7.23
N ILE A 34 1.05 1.36 8.52
CA ILE A 34 -0.24 1.47 9.22
C ILE A 34 0.00 1.79 10.70
N GLU A 35 -0.89 2.55 11.33
CA GLU A 35 -0.89 2.73 12.77
C GLU A 35 -1.75 1.69 13.49
N VAL A 36 -1.25 1.19 14.61
CA VAL A 36 -1.96 0.24 15.49
C VAL A 36 -1.75 0.58 16.95
N LYS A 37 -2.73 0.26 17.79
CA LYS A 37 -2.58 0.20 19.25
C LYS A 37 -3.42 -0.91 19.85
N ASP A 38 -3.02 -1.37 21.03
CA ASP A 38 -3.84 -2.18 21.93
C ASP A 38 -3.88 -1.47 23.30
N ASN A 39 -5.07 -1.08 23.78
CA ASN A 39 -5.21 -0.35 25.05
C ASN A 39 -5.27 -1.27 26.29
N THR A 40 -5.30 -2.59 26.11
CA THR A 40 -5.57 -3.57 27.16
C THR A 40 -4.28 -4.25 27.60
N ALA A 41 -3.65 -5.01 26.72
CA ALA A 41 -2.39 -5.70 26.98
C ALA A 41 -1.19 -4.86 26.51
N GLY A 42 -1.38 -4.07 25.45
CA GLY A 42 -0.28 -3.38 24.76
C GLY A 42 0.43 -4.29 23.76
N LEU A 43 1.06 -3.68 22.76
CA LEU A 43 1.62 -4.40 21.61
C LEU A 43 2.88 -5.20 21.96
N ASP A 44 3.08 -6.36 21.34
CA ASP A 44 4.41 -6.97 21.13
C ASP A 44 4.96 -6.42 19.81
N VAL A 45 5.89 -5.47 19.90
CA VAL A 45 6.40 -4.72 18.75
C VAL A 45 7.22 -5.62 17.82
N GLY A 46 7.82 -6.69 18.36
CA GLY A 46 8.60 -7.67 17.59
C GLY A 46 7.74 -8.63 16.75
N ALA A 47 6.46 -8.76 17.06
CA ALA A 47 5.53 -9.67 16.38
C ALA A 47 4.89 -9.10 15.10
N ALA A 48 5.22 -7.86 14.73
CA ALA A 48 4.63 -7.20 13.57
C ALA A 48 4.93 -7.94 12.26
N CYS A 49 3.90 -8.20 11.48
CA CYS A 49 4.00 -8.89 10.20
C CYS A 49 3.06 -8.27 9.16
N TYR A 50 3.36 -8.52 7.89
CA TYR A 50 2.50 -8.18 6.76
C TYR A 50 2.40 -9.34 5.76
N LYS A 51 1.38 -9.32 4.92
CA LYS A 51 1.29 -10.13 3.71
C LYS A 51 0.70 -9.28 2.59
N TYR A 52 0.94 -9.68 1.35
CA TYR A 52 0.45 -8.95 0.19
C TYR A 52 -0.16 -9.89 -0.85
N SER A 53 -0.96 -9.32 -1.74
CA SER A 53 -1.58 -9.96 -2.88
C SER A 53 -1.30 -9.13 -4.13
N THR A 54 -1.18 -9.80 -5.27
CA THR A 54 -1.04 -9.20 -6.61
C THR A 54 -2.24 -9.55 -7.51
N ASP A 55 -3.29 -10.16 -6.96
CA ASP A 55 -4.46 -10.67 -7.69
C ASP A 55 -5.79 -10.28 -7.03
N GLY A 56 -5.81 -9.10 -6.38
CA GLY A 56 -7.02 -8.54 -5.78
C GLY A 56 -7.51 -9.32 -4.56
N GLY A 57 -6.59 -9.96 -3.83
CA GLY A 57 -6.88 -10.72 -2.61
C GLY A 57 -7.32 -12.16 -2.86
N SER A 58 -7.30 -12.64 -4.11
CA SER A 58 -7.64 -14.02 -4.46
C SER A 58 -6.63 -15.02 -3.90
N SER A 59 -5.35 -14.64 -3.92
CA SER A 59 -4.26 -15.34 -3.25
C SER A 59 -3.37 -14.33 -2.51
N TRP A 60 -2.71 -14.81 -1.46
CA TRP A 60 -1.85 -14.00 -0.61
C TRP A 60 -0.50 -14.67 -0.44
N SER A 61 0.53 -13.86 -0.28
CA SER A 61 1.83 -14.33 0.20
C SER A 61 1.70 -14.98 1.60
N GLY A 62 2.75 -15.68 2.02
CA GLY A 62 2.97 -15.94 3.44
C GLY A 62 3.16 -14.64 4.23
N TRP A 63 2.93 -14.70 5.54
CA TRP A 63 3.26 -13.60 6.46
C TRP A 63 4.78 -13.37 6.48
N ARG A 64 5.18 -12.10 6.42
CA ARG A 64 6.57 -11.62 6.43
C ARG A 64 6.73 -10.62 7.56
N SER A 65 7.92 -10.59 8.16
CA SER A 65 8.21 -9.63 9.23
C SER A 65 8.08 -8.19 8.74
N ALA A 66 7.48 -7.35 9.58
CA ALA A 66 7.48 -5.90 9.45
C ALA A 66 8.23 -5.30 10.64
N SER A 67 8.67 -4.06 10.52
CA SER A 67 9.14 -3.30 11.68
C SER A 67 7.96 -2.60 12.34
N CYS A 68 8.01 -2.40 13.65
CA CYS A 68 7.04 -1.59 14.38
C CYS A 68 7.80 -0.62 15.31
N THR A 69 7.30 0.60 15.40
CA THR A 69 7.89 1.61 16.30
C THR A 69 7.51 1.34 17.77
N GLY A 70 8.28 1.90 18.71
CA GLY A 70 7.98 1.81 20.14
C GLY A 70 8.66 0.64 20.83
N SER A 71 8.03 0.16 21.90
CA SER A 71 8.52 -0.93 22.74
C SER A 71 7.35 -1.80 23.20
N ASP A 72 7.63 -3.03 23.58
CA ASP A 72 6.61 -3.97 24.06
C ASP A 72 5.79 -3.41 25.21
N GLY A 73 4.50 -3.74 25.24
CA GLY A 73 3.52 -3.25 26.20
C GLY A 73 3.03 -1.82 25.95
N THR A 74 3.43 -1.19 24.84
CA THR A 74 2.92 0.15 24.48
C THR A 74 1.42 0.11 24.17
N THR A 75 0.70 1.06 24.74
CA THR A 75 -0.75 1.26 24.51
C THR A 75 -1.07 2.48 23.64
N SER A 76 -0.06 3.28 23.33
CA SER A 76 -0.16 4.36 22.34
C SER A 76 -0.06 3.81 20.93
N TYR A 77 -0.55 4.57 19.94
CA TYR A 77 -0.37 4.23 18.53
C TYR A 77 1.11 4.10 18.17
N ARG A 78 1.39 3.07 17.40
CA ARG A 78 2.68 2.77 16.79
C ARG A 78 2.50 2.48 15.31
N THR A 79 3.50 2.86 14.55
CA THR A 79 3.55 2.61 13.11
C THR A 79 4.21 1.27 12.85
N ILE A 80 3.51 0.39 12.13
CA ILE A 80 4.09 -0.77 11.46
C ILE A 80 4.56 -0.33 10.07
N THR A 81 5.78 -0.72 9.67
CA THR A 81 6.34 -0.47 8.34
C THR A 81 6.70 -1.81 7.67
N ALA A 82 5.97 -2.12 6.60
CA ALA A 82 6.34 -3.14 5.64
C ALA A 82 7.22 -2.49 4.57
N GLY A 83 8.53 -2.72 4.67
CA GLY A 83 9.50 -2.16 3.73
C GLY A 83 9.51 -2.90 2.39
N SER A 84 9.63 -2.14 1.30
CA SER A 84 9.81 -2.63 -0.07
C SER A 84 8.86 -3.78 -0.47
N VAL A 85 7.55 -3.56 -0.35
CA VAL A 85 6.54 -4.61 -0.56
C VAL A 85 6.53 -5.06 -2.03
N PRO A 86 6.86 -6.32 -2.37
CA PRO A 86 7.21 -6.68 -3.73
C PRO A 86 5.98 -7.04 -4.58
N PHE A 87 5.17 -6.04 -4.90
CA PHE A 87 4.07 -6.18 -5.85
C PHE A 87 4.58 -6.44 -7.27
N ASN A 88 5.66 -5.76 -7.67
CA ASN A 88 6.33 -5.92 -8.98
C ASN A 88 5.37 -5.76 -10.18
N GLN A 89 4.34 -4.93 -10.03
CA GLN A 89 3.37 -4.65 -11.09
C GLN A 89 2.64 -3.33 -10.84
N ASP A 90 2.23 -2.67 -11.92
CA ASP A 90 1.31 -1.54 -11.89
C ASP A 90 -0.13 -2.04 -11.75
N SER A 91 -0.87 -1.47 -10.82
CA SER A 91 -2.30 -1.75 -10.67
C SER A 91 -2.98 -0.74 -9.76
N GLY A 92 -4.21 -0.37 -10.13
CA GLY A 92 -5.10 0.41 -9.26
C GLY A 92 -5.97 -0.42 -8.31
N THR A 93 -5.99 -1.75 -8.44
CA THR A 93 -6.94 -2.62 -7.70
C THR A 93 -6.40 -3.98 -7.27
N GLN A 94 -5.39 -4.53 -7.94
CA GLN A 94 -4.94 -5.91 -7.68
C GLN A 94 -3.92 -6.02 -6.55
N ASN A 95 -3.15 -4.94 -6.32
CA ASN A 95 -2.14 -4.89 -5.28
C ASN A 95 -2.83 -4.63 -3.94
N MET A 96 -2.77 -5.59 -3.02
CA MET A 96 -3.36 -5.46 -1.68
C MET A 96 -2.38 -5.82 -0.58
N ILE A 97 -2.52 -5.19 0.58
CA ILE A 97 -1.71 -5.47 1.77
C ILE A 97 -2.59 -5.68 3.01
N LYS A 98 -2.13 -6.57 3.89
CA LYS A 98 -2.72 -6.81 5.20
C LYS A 98 -1.63 -6.89 6.25
N PHE A 99 -1.90 -6.37 7.45
CA PHE A 99 -0.98 -6.37 8.58
C PHE A 99 -1.52 -7.24 9.72
N LYS A 100 -0.62 -7.74 10.55
CA LYS A 100 -0.94 -8.34 11.83
C LYS A 100 0.11 -8.00 12.88
N ILE A 101 -0.27 -8.05 14.13
CA ILE A 101 0.63 -7.93 15.28
C ILE A 101 0.02 -8.68 16.45
N ASP A 102 0.87 -9.26 17.30
CA ASP A 102 0.44 -9.84 18.56
C ASP A 102 0.52 -8.77 19.67
N ASP A 103 -0.30 -8.92 20.70
CA ASP A 103 -0.12 -8.22 21.96
C ASP A 103 0.81 -9.03 22.90
N VAL A 104 1.23 -8.41 24.02
CA VAL A 104 2.08 -9.10 25.00
C VAL A 104 1.40 -10.26 25.73
N ALA A 105 0.07 -10.40 25.59
CA ALA A 105 -0.71 -11.53 26.07
C ALA A 105 -0.90 -12.61 24.98
N THR A 106 -0.16 -12.52 23.86
CA THR A 106 -0.17 -13.43 22.71
C THR A 106 -1.48 -13.49 21.94
N ASN A 107 -2.33 -12.46 22.06
CA ASN A 107 -3.50 -12.35 21.20
C ASN A 107 -3.11 -11.65 19.89
N THR A 108 -3.47 -12.25 18.75
CA THR A 108 -3.19 -11.70 17.43
C THR A 108 -4.31 -10.77 16.97
N GLY A 109 -3.96 -9.55 16.58
CA GLY A 109 -4.81 -8.66 15.79
C GLY A 109 -4.44 -8.68 14.32
N GLU A 110 -5.42 -8.66 13.42
CA GLU A 110 -5.22 -8.42 11.99
C GLU A 110 -5.93 -7.13 11.55
N SER A 111 -5.32 -6.38 10.64
CA SER A 111 -5.92 -5.21 10.02
C SER A 111 -7.00 -5.60 8.99
N GLY A 112 -7.68 -4.60 8.44
CA GLY A 112 -8.36 -4.75 7.15
C GLY A 112 -7.38 -5.00 6.01
N GLU A 113 -7.92 -5.20 4.80
CA GLU A 113 -7.14 -5.30 3.57
C GLU A 113 -7.15 -3.94 2.85
N TYR A 114 -5.98 -3.48 2.40
CA TYR A 114 -5.82 -2.16 1.80
C TYR A 114 -5.27 -2.26 0.38
N VAL A 115 -5.88 -1.54 -0.55
CA VAL A 115 -5.40 -1.45 -1.93
C VAL A 115 -4.20 -0.50 -1.98
N VAL A 116 -3.12 -0.95 -2.63
CA VAL A 116 -1.92 -0.14 -2.90
C VAL A 116 -1.89 0.19 -4.38
N ARG A 117 -2.15 1.45 -4.73
CA ARG A 117 -2.24 1.88 -6.13
C ARG A 117 -0.85 2.18 -6.66
N VAL A 118 -0.41 1.45 -7.69
CA VAL A 118 0.92 1.58 -8.28
C VAL A 118 0.80 1.92 -9.76
N ASP A 119 1.48 2.97 -10.17
CA ASP A 119 1.68 3.36 -11.57
C ASP A 119 3.11 3.90 -11.73
N ALA A 120 4.03 3.00 -12.07
CA ALA A 120 5.44 3.34 -12.29
C ALA A 120 5.77 3.53 -13.78
N ALA A 121 4.77 3.49 -14.67
CA ALA A 121 4.99 3.64 -16.09
C ALA A 121 5.37 5.09 -16.44
N ASP A 122 6.51 5.26 -17.10
CA ASP A 122 6.87 6.56 -17.67
C ASP A 122 5.83 6.97 -18.72
N PRO A 123 5.51 8.28 -18.82
CA PRO A 123 4.64 8.76 -19.88
C PRO A 123 5.27 8.43 -21.24
N PRO A 124 4.46 8.06 -22.25
CA PRO A 124 4.99 7.77 -23.57
C PRO A 124 5.72 9.00 -24.11
N ALA A 125 6.92 8.79 -24.66
CA ALA A 125 7.68 9.85 -25.30
C ALA A 125 6.83 10.53 -26.39
N SER A 126 6.84 11.87 -26.43
CA SER A 126 6.11 12.60 -27.46
C SER A 126 6.70 12.28 -28.83
N VAL A 127 5.93 11.60 -29.68
CA VAL A 127 6.29 11.39 -31.08
C VAL A 127 5.98 12.67 -31.87
N ILE A 128 7.01 13.47 -32.14
CA ILE A 128 6.93 14.49 -33.18
C ILE A 128 7.08 13.77 -34.52
N SER A 129 5.95 13.37 -35.09
CA SER A 129 5.91 12.91 -36.48
C SER A 129 6.09 14.12 -37.38
N SER A 130 7.32 14.51 -37.68
CA SER A 130 7.59 15.44 -38.78
C SER A 130 7.11 14.79 -40.08
N PRO A 131 6.15 15.37 -40.83
CA PRO A 131 5.82 14.85 -42.13
C PRO A 131 7.06 15.03 -43.03
N THR A 132 7.63 13.91 -43.49
CA THR A 132 8.57 13.95 -44.62
C THR A 132 7.78 14.41 -45.83
N GLN A 133 7.75 15.72 -46.05
CA GLN A 133 7.17 16.31 -47.25
C GLN A 133 8.07 15.92 -48.44
N PRO A 134 7.55 15.25 -49.49
CA PRO A 134 8.26 15.18 -50.75
C PRO A 134 8.12 16.54 -51.43
N GLY A 135 9.23 17.22 -51.67
CA GLY A 135 9.31 18.28 -52.68
C GLY A 135 9.55 19.70 -52.15
N GLY A 136 10.83 20.06 -52.07
CA GLY A 136 11.39 21.33 -52.57
C GLY A 136 10.74 22.65 -52.14
N GLY A 137 11.48 23.41 -51.34
CA GLY A 137 11.30 24.86 -51.20
C GLY A 137 11.75 25.36 -49.84
N VAL A 138 12.98 25.89 -49.77
CA VAL A 138 13.43 26.67 -48.61
C VAL A 138 12.60 27.96 -48.54
N ASP A 139 11.92 28.18 -47.42
CA ASP A 139 11.89 29.46 -46.71
C ASP A 139 11.07 29.29 -45.42
N ALA A 140 11.79 29.21 -44.31
CA ALA A 140 11.23 29.13 -42.98
C ALA A 140 10.85 30.53 -42.51
N ILE A 141 9.61 30.94 -42.68
CA ILE A 141 9.00 32.00 -41.88
C ILE A 141 7.49 31.78 -41.80
N GLU A 142 6.96 31.32 -40.67
CA GLU A 142 5.85 32.07 -40.04
C GLU A 142 5.63 31.65 -38.59
N VAL A 143 5.58 32.69 -37.76
CA VAL A 143 5.25 32.71 -36.34
C VAL A 143 3.76 32.43 -36.15
N VAL A 144 3.38 31.47 -35.31
CA VAL A 144 2.00 31.39 -34.77
C VAL A 144 2.10 30.93 -33.31
N LYS A 145 2.27 31.87 -32.38
CA LYS A 145 1.23 32.44 -31.50
C LYS A 145 0.48 31.40 -30.67
N TYR A 146 0.81 31.37 -29.37
CA TYR A 146 -0.02 30.73 -28.36
C TYR A 146 -1.28 31.57 -28.16
N ASP A 147 -2.41 31.11 -28.70
CA ASP A 147 -3.71 31.48 -28.12
C ASP A 147 -4.02 30.48 -27.00
N GLN A 148 -4.28 31.06 -25.83
CA GLN A 148 -4.74 30.35 -24.64
C GLN A 148 -6.20 29.92 -24.85
N CYS A 149 -6.58 28.75 -24.33
CA CYS A 149 -7.95 28.26 -24.42
C CYS A 149 -8.53 27.87 -23.05
N VAL A 150 -9.47 28.73 -22.66
CA VAL A 150 -10.75 28.58 -21.90
C VAL A 150 -10.71 28.06 -20.47
#